data_AF-A0AAU6S5G6-F1
#
_entry.id   AF-A0AAU6S5G6-F1
#
_cell.length_a   1.000
_cell.length_b   1.000
_cell.length_c   1.000
_cell.angle_alpha   90.00
_cell.angle_beta   90.00
_cell.angle_gamma   90.00
#
_symmetry.space_group_name_H-M   'P 1'
#
loop_
_entity.id
_entity.type
_entity.pdbx_description
1 polymer ?
#
loop_
_entity_poly.entity_id
_entity_poly.type
_entity_poly.pdbx_seq_one_letter_code
_entity_poly.pdbx_strand_id
1 'polypeptide(L)'
;LCTEIIEYTSPDEIAVCNLASIAVNMFVKPDRKSYDFEKLKTVTKVVTKNLNKIIDVNYYPVPEAKNSNMRHRPIGIGVQGLADAFILLRLPFDSDEAILLNQQIFETIYYGALEASSELAQIEGPYSTYKGCPVSRGILQYDMWNKTPTDLWDWTALKAKIAEHGIRNSLLLAPMPTASTAQILGNNESVEPYTSNIYTRRVLSGEFFVVNQHLINDLTELNLWDDVMKNQIISNYGSIQNIPGIPDKIKAI
;
A
#
# COMPACT_ATOMS: atom_id res chain seq x y z
N LEU A 1 6.10 -10.59 -14.02
CA LEU A 1 6.75 -11.10 -12.80
C LEU A 1 5.75 -11.18 -11.66
N CYS A 2 5.28 -10.04 -11.11
CA CYS A 2 4.43 -10.01 -9.91
C CYS A 2 2.96 -9.61 -10.16
N THR A 3 2.54 -9.44 -11.42
CA THR A 3 1.14 -9.24 -11.90
C THR A 3 0.44 -7.93 -11.49
N GLU A 4 1.13 -7.04 -10.80
CA GLU A 4 0.63 -5.74 -10.33
C GLU A 4 0.73 -4.62 -11.37
N ILE A 5 1.65 -4.75 -12.33
CA ILE A 5 1.91 -3.73 -13.35
C ILE A 5 1.18 -4.05 -14.66
N ILE A 6 0.41 -3.07 -15.12
CA ILE A 6 -0.34 -3.11 -16.38
C ILE A 6 0.09 -1.89 -17.20
N GLU A 7 1.21 -2.03 -17.89
CA GLU A 7 1.82 -0.99 -18.73
C GLU A 7 1.89 -1.45 -20.19
N TYR A 8 1.83 -0.50 -21.11
CA TYR A 8 1.91 -0.77 -22.55
C TYR A 8 3.31 -1.21 -22.96
N THR A 9 3.40 -2.12 -23.94
CA THR A 9 4.66 -2.52 -24.57
C THR A 9 4.51 -2.65 -26.09
N SER A 10 5.61 -2.43 -26.80
CA SER A 10 5.73 -2.53 -28.25
C SER A 10 7.17 -2.88 -28.63
N PRO A 11 7.49 -3.16 -29.91
CA PRO A 11 8.87 -3.44 -30.32
C PRO A 11 9.89 -2.35 -29.95
N ASP A 12 9.45 -1.10 -29.79
CA ASP A 12 10.26 0.07 -29.43
C ASP A 12 10.06 0.54 -27.97
N GLU A 13 9.22 -0.15 -27.18
CA GLU A 13 8.90 0.21 -25.80
C GLU A 13 8.89 -1.00 -24.87
N ILE A 14 9.83 -0.98 -23.92
CA ILE A 14 9.86 -1.92 -22.80
C ILE A 14 9.44 -1.15 -21.55
N ALA A 15 8.28 -1.49 -20.99
CA ALA A 15 7.75 -0.89 -19.77
C ALA A 15 8.71 -1.02 -18.57
N VAL A 16 8.71 -0.05 -17.65
CA VAL A 16 9.63 0.02 -16.51
C VAL A 16 8.87 0.36 -15.22
N CYS A 17 8.99 -0.52 -14.23
CA CYS A 17 8.32 -0.36 -12.96
C CYS A 17 9.16 0.47 -11.98
N ASN A 18 8.72 1.69 -11.64
CA ASN A 18 9.35 2.54 -10.62
C ASN A 18 8.55 2.42 -9.30
N LEU A 19 9.03 1.60 -8.37
CA LEU A 19 8.22 1.11 -7.25
C LEU A 19 8.64 1.67 -5.88
N ALA A 20 7.65 1.98 -5.03
CA ALA A 20 7.83 2.19 -3.60
C ALA A 20 6.57 1.76 -2.83
N SER A 21 6.72 1.36 -1.57
CA SER A 21 5.61 1.03 -0.69
C SER A 21 5.53 1.92 0.54
N ILE A 22 4.31 2.27 0.95
CA ILE A 22 4.03 3.06 2.14
C ILE A 22 3.66 2.12 3.29
N ALA A 23 4.31 2.27 4.45
CA ALA A 23 3.98 1.54 5.67
C ALA A 23 2.70 2.12 6.32
N VAL A 24 1.54 1.54 6.02
CA VAL A 24 0.24 2.15 6.37
C VAL A 24 -0.10 2.05 7.86
N ASN A 25 0.50 1.10 8.58
CA ASN A 25 0.40 1.00 10.04
C ASN A 25 0.96 2.23 10.77
N MET A 26 1.89 2.98 10.16
CA MET A 26 2.50 4.18 10.77
C MET A 26 1.55 5.37 10.88
N PHE A 27 0.37 5.31 10.25
CA PHE A 27 -0.63 6.39 10.30
C PHE A 27 -1.77 6.11 11.29
N VAL A 28 -1.73 4.98 11.99
CA VAL A 28 -2.58 4.78 13.18
C VAL A 28 -2.09 5.74 14.27
N LYS A 29 -2.98 6.58 14.80
CA LYS A 29 -2.61 7.55 15.84
C LYS A 29 -2.21 6.84 17.14
N PRO A 30 -1.41 7.48 18.02
CA PRO A 30 -0.94 6.87 19.26
C PRO A 30 -2.05 6.38 20.20
N ASP A 31 -3.25 6.98 20.11
CA ASP A 31 -4.42 6.57 20.88
C ASP A 31 -5.06 5.27 20.38
N ARG A 32 -4.62 4.74 19.22
CA ARG A 32 -5.15 3.57 18.53
C ARG A 32 -6.66 3.65 18.24
N LYS A 33 -7.20 4.86 18.12
CA LYS A 33 -8.64 5.10 17.88
C LYS A 33 -8.93 5.73 16.53
N SER A 34 -7.92 6.30 15.88
CA SER A 34 -8.11 6.99 14.60
C SER A 34 -6.91 6.86 13.69
N TYR A 35 -7.15 7.14 12.41
CA TYR A 35 -6.17 7.04 11.34
C TYR A 35 -5.86 8.44 10.78
N ASP A 36 -4.59 8.75 10.52
CA ASP A 36 -4.11 10.05 10.06
C ASP A 36 -4.00 10.13 8.53
N PHE A 37 -5.14 10.38 7.88
CA PHE A 37 -5.24 10.49 6.43
C PHE A 37 -4.47 11.70 5.86
N GLU A 38 -4.39 12.82 6.59
CA GLU A 38 -3.62 13.98 6.15
C GLU A 38 -2.12 13.70 6.10
N LYS A 39 -1.61 12.98 7.11
CA LYS A 39 -0.22 12.54 7.11
C LYS A 39 0.04 11.51 6.01
N LEU A 40 -0.88 10.57 5.76
CA LEU A 40 -0.79 9.61 4.66
C LEU A 40 -0.73 10.32 3.30
N LYS A 41 -1.62 11.29 3.06
CA LYS A 41 -1.61 12.12 1.84
C LYS A 41 -0.26 12.83 1.69
N THR A 42 0.23 13.46 2.75
CA THR A 42 1.51 14.19 2.75
C THR A 42 2.69 13.29 2.38
N VAL A 43 2.77 12.10 2.98
CA VAL A 43 3.82 11.12 2.66
C VAL A 43 3.69 10.61 1.23
N THR A 44 2.46 10.35 0.77
CA THR A 44 2.20 9.90 -0.60
C THR A 44 2.69 10.93 -1.64
N LYS A 45 2.49 12.22 -1.38
CA LYS A 45 3.02 13.30 -2.24
C LYS A 45 4.54 13.27 -2.33
N VAL A 46 5.23 13.00 -1.21
CA VAL A 46 6.69 12.85 -1.18
C VAL A 46 7.13 11.63 -2.00
N VAL A 47 6.48 10.48 -1.81
CA VAL A 47 6.79 9.25 -2.55
C VAL A 47 6.59 9.46 -4.05
N THR A 48 5.50 10.11 -4.47
CA THR A 48 5.22 10.47 -5.87
C THR A 48 6.36 11.30 -6.47
N LYS A 49 6.80 12.35 -5.76
CA LYS A 49 7.90 13.22 -6.21
C LYS A 49 9.24 12.47 -6.27
N ASN A 50 9.49 11.56 -5.33
CA ASN A 50 10.70 10.74 -5.32
C ASN A 50 10.73 9.76 -6.50
N LEU A 51 9.62 9.05 -6.75
CA LEU A 51 9.50 8.13 -7.89
C LEU A 51 9.59 8.86 -9.23
N ASN A 52 9.01 10.06 -9.35
CA ASN A 52 9.16 10.86 -10.58
C ASN A 52 10.62 11.25 -10.83
N LYS A 53 11.39 11.60 -9.78
CA LYS A 53 12.83 11.88 -9.92
C LYS A 53 13.63 10.64 -10.31
N ILE A 54 13.25 9.46 -9.80
CA ILE A 54 13.91 8.18 -10.14
C ILE A 54 13.88 7.95 -11.65
N ILE A 55 12.79 8.28 -12.34
CA ILE A 55 12.68 8.15 -13.81
C ILE A 55 13.82 8.89 -14.52
N ASP A 56 14.21 10.08 -14.06
CA ASP A 56 15.24 10.88 -14.74
C ASP A 56 16.67 10.44 -14.38
N VAL A 57 16.88 9.94 -13.16
CA VAL A 57 18.22 9.55 -12.67
C VAL A 57 18.56 8.07 -12.93
N ASN A 58 17.56 7.25 -13.25
CA ASN A 58 17.76 5.81 -13.43
C ASN A 58 18.70 5.51 -14.60
N TYR A 59 19.54 4.48 -14.44
CA TYR A 59 20.30 3.90 -15.54
C TYR A 59 19.45 2.87 -16.26
N TYR A 60 19.17 3.12 -17.54
CA TYR A 60 18.38 2.22 -18.38
C TYR A 60 19.31 1.26 -19.13
N PRO A 61 19.17 -0.07 -18.95
CA PRO A 61 20.05 -1.04 -19.58
C PRO A 61 19.83 -1.16 -21.09
N VAL A 62 18.64 -0.79 -21.58
CA VAL A 62 18.25 -0.84 -22.99
C VAL A 62 17.50 0.45 -23.39
N PRO A 63 17.68 0.96 -24.62
CA PRO A 63 17.10 2.23 -25.05
C PRO A 63 15.57 2.23 -25.08
N GLU A 64 14.93 1.10 -25.40
CA GLU A 64 13.47 0.92 -25.44
C GLU A 64 12.84 1.15 -24.04
N ALA A 65 13.58 0.80 -22.99
CA ALA A 65 13.16 1.04 -21.60
C ALA A 65 13.20 2.52 -21.25
N LYS A 66 14.27 3.22 -21.67
CA LYS A 66 14.37 4.68 -21.51
C LYS A 66 13.28 5.40 -22.30
N ASN A 67 13.02 4.94 -23.54
CA ASN A 67 11.98 5.49 -24.41
C ASN A 67 10.61 5.43 -23.71
N SER A 68 10.20 4.23 -23.29
CA SER A 68 8.91 4.02 -22.61
C SER A 68 8.78 4.86 -21.33
N ASN A 69 9.77 4.79 -20.43
CA ASN A 69 9.66 5.46 -19.13
C ASN A 69 9.68 6.99 -19.25
N MET A 70 10.46 7.56 -20.18
CA MET A 70 10.46 9.02 -20.41
C MET A 70 9.17 9.50 -21.10
N ARG A 71 8.56 8.66 -21.94
CA ARG A 71 7.35 8.99 -22.71
C ARG A 71 6.06 8.95 -21.88
N HIS A 72 5.97 8.00 -20.94
CA HIS A 72 4.76 7.72 -20.16
C HIS A 72 4.92 8.06 -18.67
N ARG A 73 6.15 8.05 -18.16
CA ARG A 73 6.49 8.34 -16.76
C ARG A 73 5.65 7.59 -15.71
N PRO A 74 5.36 6.28 -15.87
CA PRO A 74 4.58 5.54 -14.89
C PRO A 74 5.34 5.38 -13.58
N ILE A 75 4.61 5.38 -12.47
CA ILE A 75 5.13 5.02 -11.15
C ILE A 75 4.17 4.02 -10.49
N GLY A 76 4.70 3.20 -9.57
CA GLY A 76 3.92 2.21 -8.82
C GLY A 76 4.05 2.42 -7.32
N ILE A 77 3.08 3.11 -6.73
CA ILE A 77 2.94 3.25 -5.28
C ILE A 77 2.10 2.10 -4.76
N GLY A 78 2.70 1.30 -3.87
CA GLY A 78 2.02 0.25 -3.13
C GLY A 78 1.95 0.56 -1.63
N VAL A 79 1.50 -0.43 -0.87
CA VAL A 79 1.43 -0.37 0.58
C VAL A 79 2.07 -1.61 1.19
N GLN A 80 2.32 -1.56 2.49
CA GLN A 80 2.67 -2.69 3.33
C GLN A 80 2.12 -2.43 4.74
N GLY A 81 1.90 -3.50 5.52
CA GLY A 81 1.36 -3.39 6.87
C GLY A 81 -0.12 -3.04 6.93
N LEU A 82 -0.92 -3.44 5.93
CA LEU A 82 -2.37 -3.25 5.95
C LEU A 82 -3.02 -4.01 7.11
N ALA A 83 -2.67 -5.29 7.27
CA ALA A 83 -3.16 -6.10 8.38
C ALA A 83 -2.71 -5.55 9.73
N ASP A 84 -1.47 -5.06 9.86
CA ASP A 84 -0.99 -4.38 11.07
C ASP A 84 -1.85 -3.16 11.42
N ALA A 85 -2.22 -2.35 10.43
CA ALA A 85 -3.07 -1.17 10.67
C ALA A 85 -4.45 -1.57 11.21
N PHE A 86 -5.05 -2.63 10.68
CA PHE A 86 -6.32 -3.17 11.16
C PHE A 86 -6.21 -3.72 12.59
N ILE A 87 -5.18 -4.52 12.87
CA ILE A 87 -4.93 -5.06 14.21
C ILE A 87 -4.72 -3.95 15.24
N LEU A 88 -3.93 -2.92 14.90
CA LEU A 88 -3.69 -1.77 15.77
C LEU A 88 -4.98 -1.01 16.11
N LEU A 89 -5.91 -0.93 15.16
CA LEU A 89 -7.23 -0.30 15.33
C LEU A 89 -8.31 -1.26 15.88
N ARG A 90 -7.95 -2.51 16.18
CA ARG A 90 -8.87 -3.55 16.66
C ARG A 90 -10.00 -3.87 15.67
N LEU A 91 -9.68 -3.90 14.38
CA LEU A 91 -10.61 -4.22 13.30
C LEU A 91 -10.31 -5.63 12.78
N PRO A 92 -11.27 -6.58 12.86
CA PRO A 92 -11.21 -7.81 12.09
C PRO A 92 -11.03 -7.50 10.60
N PHE A 93 -10.21 -8.27 9.90
CA PHE A 93 -9.86 -7.99 8.50
C PHE A 93 -11.09 -7.94 7.56
N ASP A 94 -12.13 -8.70 7.89
CA ASP A 94 -13.38 -8.84 7.14
C ASP A 94 -14.53 -7.99 7.70
N SER A 95 -14.28 -7.09 8.66
CA SER A 95 -15.31 -6.21 9.22
C SER A 95 -15.70 -5.06 8.28
N ASP A 96 -16.92 -4.54 8.41
CA ASP A 96 -17.39 -3.40 7.63
C ASP A 96 -16.51 -2.15 7.85
N GLU A 97 -15.99 -1.97 9.06
CA GLU A 97 -15.06 -0.89 9.41
C GLU A 97 -13.70 -1.06 8.71
N ALA A 98 -13.17 -2.29 8.63
CA ALA A 98 -11.93 -2.57 7.89
C ALA A 98 -12.12 -2.35 6.38
N ILE A 99 -13.28 -2.72 5.83
CA ILE A 99 -13.63 -2.46 4.42
C ILE A 99 -13.68 -0.94 4.14
N LEU A 100 -14.31 -0.16 5.02
CA LEU A 100 -14.37 1.30 4.90
C LEU A 100 -12.97 1.92 5.01
N LEU A 101 -12.18 1.51 6.00
CA LEU A 101 -10.83 2.01 6.19
C LEU A 101 -9.93 1.67 5.00
N ASN A 102 -10.05 0.45 4.45
CA ASN A 102 -9.35 0.05 3.23
C ASN A 102 -9.67 1.03 2.09
N GLN A 103 -10.95 1.31 1.85
CA GLN A 103 -11.37 2.27 0.83
C GLN A 103 -10.74 3.66 1.08
N GLN A 104 -10.82 4.18 2.31
CA GLN A 104 -10.31 5.50 2.66
C GLN A 104 -8.78 5.60 2.54
N ILE A 105 -8.02 4.55 2.89
CA ILE A 105 -6.56 4.50 2.72
C ILE A 105 -6.21 4.63 1.24
N PHE A 106 -6.82 3.81 0.37
CA PHE A 106 -6.50 3.82 -1.06
C PHE A 106 -7.02 5.07 -1.78
N GLU A 107 -8.17 5.62 -1.37
CA GLU A 107 -8.63 6.93 -1.84
C GLU A 107 -7.63 8.03 -1.49
N THR A 108 -7.11 8.02 -0.26
CA THR A 108 -6.11 9.00 0.20
C THR A 108 -4.80 8.91 -0.58
N ILE A 109 -4.30 7.70 -0.80
CA ILE A 109 -3.07 7.48 -1.58
C ILE A 109 -3.30 7.94 -3.03
N TYR A 110 -4.42 7.56 -3.65
CA TYR A 110 -4.70 7.95 -5.02
C TYR A 110 -4.86 9.47 -5.16
N TYR A 111 -5.59 10.11 -4.24
CA TYR A 111 -5.77 11.56 -4.20
C TYR A 111 -4.43 12.29 -4.04
N GLY A 112 -3.62 11.88 -3.05
CA GLY A 112 -2.30 12.48 -2.80
C GLY A 112 -1.33 12.31 -3.96
N ALA A 113 -1.34 11.14 -4.61
CA ALA A 113 -0.49 10.87 -5.76
C ALA A 113 -0.89 11.70 -6.98
N LEU A 114 -2.19 11.80 -7.29
CA LEU A 114 -2.71 12.65 -8.36
C LEU A 114 -2.40 14.13 -8.10
N GLU A 115 -2.61 14.60 -6.86
CA GLU A 115 -2.32 15.98 -6.50
C GLU A 115 -0.83 16.31 -6.70
N ALA A 116 0.08 15.48 -6.19
CA ALA A 116 1.51 15.68 -6.42
C ALA A 116 1.91 15.58 -7.90
N SER A 117 1.30 14.67 -8.66
CA SER A 117 1.57 14.54 -10.09
C SER A 117 1.06 15.76 -10.88
N SER A 118 -0.05 16.36 -10.47
CA SER A 118 -0.57 17.61 -11.05
C SER A 118 0.29 18.82 -10.68
N GLU A 119 0.76 18.91 -9.43
CA GLU A 119 1.75 19.93 -9.01
C GLU A 119 3.05 19.84 -9.84
N LEU A 120 3.53 18.64 -10.12
CA LEU A 120 4.70 18.44 -10.99
C LEU A 120 4.40 18.84 -12.43
N ALA A 121 3.20 18.56 -12.94
CA ALA A 121 2.80 18.96 -14.29
C ALA A 121 2.68 20.49 -14.43
N GLN A 122 2.26 21.19 -13.39
CA GLN A 122 2.24 22.66 -13.36
C GLN A 122 3.64 23.26 -13.56
N ILE A 123 4.69 22.60 -13.05
CA ILE A 123 6.08 23.09 -13.10
C ILE A 123 6.80 22.60 -14.36
N GLU A 124 6.63 21.32 -14.71
CA GLU A 124 7.43 20.63 -15.72
C GLU A 124 6.65 20.27 -16.99
N GLY A 125 5.35 20.58 -17.03
CA GLY A 125 4.40 20.11 -18.04
C GLY A 125 3.95 18.66 -17.81
N PRO A 126 2.82 18.26 -18.41
CA PRO A 126 2.35 16.87 -18.36
C PRO A 126 3.31 15.91 -19.07
N TYR A 127 3.17 14.60 -18.84
CA TYR A 127 3.94 13.60 -19.60
C TYR A 127 3.59 13.62 -21.09
N SER A 128 4.52 13.18 -21.94
CA SER A 128 4.46 13.36 -23.40
C SER A 128 3.19 12.81 -24.07
N THR A 129 2.62 11.75 -23.50
CA THR A 129 1.43 11.06 -24.03
C THR A 129 0.15 11.33 -23.23
N TYR A 130 0.11 12.42 -22.46
CA TYR A 130 -1.05 12.80 -21.67
C TYR A 130 -2.29 13.13 -22.54
N LYS A 131 -2.09 13.85 -23.64
CA LYS A 131 -3.20 14.30 -24.50
C LYS A 131 -3.95 13.09 -25.08
N GLY A 132 -5.25 13.01 -24.80
CA GLY A 132 -6.13 11.94 -25.30
C GLY A 132 -6.30 10.77 -24.33
N CYS A 133 -5.51 10.70 -23.26
CA CYS A 133 -5.72 9.70 -22.21
C CYS A 133 -7.04 9.96 -21.45
N PRO A 134 -7.58 8.99 -20.71
CA PRO A 134 -8.81 9.18 -19.94
C PRO A 134 -8.74 10.35 -18.93
N VAL A 135 -7.60 10.52 -18.24
CA VAL A 135 -7.44 11.59 -17.25
C VAL A 135 -7.51 12.98 -17.90
N SER A 136 -6.97 13.13 -19.12
CA SER A 136 -7.12 14.38 -19.89
C SER A 136 -8.56 14.73 -20.27
N ARG A 137 -9.49 13.78 -20.12
CA ARG A 137 -10.94 13.94 -20.31
C ARG A 137 -11.70 14.01 -18.99
N GLY A 138 -10.99 14.16 -17.86
CA GLY A 138 -11.59 14.21 -16.51
C GLY A 138 -12.04 12.85 -15.97
N ILE A 139 -11.63 11.74 -16.61
CA ILE A 139 -11.99 10.37 -16.20
C ILE A 139 -10.84 9.80 -15.35
N LEU A 140 -11.07 9.66 -14.05
CA LEU A 140 -10.16 9.03 -13.10
C LEU A 140 -10.50 7.55 -12.91
N GLN A 141 -9.67 6.83 -12.16
CA GLN A 141 -9.79 5.38 -12.05
C GLN A 141 -11.16 4.93 -11.53
N TYR A 142 -11.69 5.55 -10.48
CA TYR A 142 -13.00 5.17 -9.94
C TYR A 142 -14.16 5.41 -10.94
N ASP A 143 -14.04 6.39 -11.85
CA ASP A 143 -15.03 6.65 -12.89
C ASP A 143 -15.08 5.46 -13.87
N MET A 144 -13.94 4.87 -14.20
CA MET A 144 -13.85 3.69 -15.08
C MET A 144 -14.53 2.44 -14.47
N TRP A 145 -14.69 2.42 -13.14
CA TRP A 145 -15.37 1.36 -12.40
C TRP A 145 -16.82 1.71 -12.05
N ASN A 146 -17.34 2.85 -12.51
CA ASN A 146 -18.65 3.39 -12.14
C ASN A 146 -18.85 3.46 -10.61
N LYS A 147 -17.80 3.88 -9.89
CA LYS A 147 -17.81 4.01 -8.43
C LYS A 147 -17.80 5.48 -8.02
N THR A 148 -18.49 5.78 -6.93
CA THR A 148 -18.43 7.08 -6.25
C THR A 148 -17.51 6.93 -5.04
N PRO A 149 -16.45 7.76 -4.92
CA PRO A 149 -15.59 7.78 -3.73
C PRO A 149 -16.35 8.20 -2.47
N THR A 150 -15.71 8.05 -1.31
CA THR A 150 -16.18 8.68 -0.07
C THR A 150 -16.06 10.21 -0.13
N ASP A 151 -16.64 10.90 0.86
CA ASP A 151 -16.56 12.35 1.04
C ASP A 151 -15.28 12.83 1.74
N LEU A 152 -14.31 11.92 1.97
CA LEU A 152 -13.06 12.22 2.67
C LEU A 152 -12.20 13.28 1.96
N TRP A 153 -12.25 13.32 0.62
CA TRP A 153 -11.45 14.23 -0.20
C TRP A 153 -12.27 14.93 -1.27
N ASP A 154 -11.92 16.19 -1.58
CA ASP A 154 -12.58 16.98 -2.62
C ASP A 154 -12.05 16.62 -4.03
N TRP A 155 -12.61 15.55 -4.59
CA TRP A 155 -12.30 15.11 -5.94
C TRP A 155 -12.66 16.12 -7.03
N THR A 156 -13.62 17.01 -6.77
CA THR A 156 -14.03 18.04 -7.74
C THR A 156 -12.94 19.09 -7.87
N ALA A 157 -12.42 19.58 -6.74
CA ALA A 157 -11.29 20.50 -6.73
C ALA A 157 -10.03 19.87 -7.36
N LEU A 158 -9.76 18.59 -7.09
CA LEU A 158 -8.64 17.88 -7.71
C LEU A 158 -8.81 17.74 -9.24
N LYS A 159 -10.00 17.34 -9.72
CA LYS A 159 -10.29 17.27 -11.16
C LYS A 159 -10.12 18.63 -11.85
N ALA A 160 -10.48 19.73 -11.19
CA ALA A 160 -10.26 21.08 -11.70
C ALA A 160 -8.76 21.40 -11.86
N LYS A 161 -7.93 21.11 -10.85
CA LYS A 161 -6.47 21.26 -10.94
C LYS A 161 -5.87 20.42 -12.08
N ILE A 162 -6.31 19.17 -12.21
CA ILE A 162 -5.86 18.26 -13.29
C ILE A 162 -6.30 18.77 -14.67
N ALA A 163 -7.50 19.34 -14.78
CA ALA A 163 -7.97 19.93 -16.04
C ALA A 163 -7.12 21.14 -16.44
N GLU A 164 -6.65 21.93 -15.48
CA GLU A 164 -5.81 23.11 -15.71
C GLU A 164 -4.36 22.75 -16.06
N HIS A 165 -3.75 21.82 -15.32
CA HIS A 165 -2.31 21.57 -15.39
C HIS A 165 -1.92 20.22 -16.01
N GLY A 166 -2.86 19.28 -16.09
CA GLY A 166 -2.57 17.88 -16.37
C GLY A 166 -1.91 17.16 -15.19
N ILE A 167 -1.27 16.02 -15.50
CA ILE A 167 -0.48 15.22 -14.55
C ILE A 167 0.86 14.81 -15.18
N ARG A 168 1.88 14.61 -14.33
CA ARG A 168 3.24 14.28 -14.74
C ARG A 168 3.48 12.79 -14.96
N ASN A 169 2.61 11.92 -14.45
CA ASN A 169 2.78 10.47 -14.46
C ASN A 169 1.51 9.80 -15.01
N SER A 170 1.67 8.83 -15.92
CA SER A 170 0.52 8.15 -16.55
C SER A 170 -0.22 7.18 -15.62
N LEU A 171 0.53 6.47 -14.77
CA LEU A 171 0.03 5.54 -13.76
C LEU A 171 0.72 5.87 -12.42
N LEU A 172 0.02 5.57 -11.32
CA LEU A 172 0.42 6.03 -9.98
C LEU A 172 0.49 4.93 -8.93
N LEU A 173 -0.49 4.02 -8.89
CA LEU A 173 -0.65 3.02 -7.84
C LEU A 173 -0.53 1.62 -8.44
N ALA A 174 0.25 0.77 -7.76
CA ALA A 174 0.40 -0.65 -8.08
C ALA A 174 0.87 -1.38 -6.81
N PRO A 175 -0.06 -1.87 -5.96
CA PRO A 175 0.31 -2.65 -4.77
C PRO A 175 1.08 -3.91 -5.16
N MET A 176 2.38 -3.91 -4.87
CA MET A 176 3.31 -5.00 -5.18
C MET A 176 3.49 -5.95 -3.99
N PRO A 177 4.02 -7.16 -4.20
CA PRO A 177 4.59 -7.96 -3.12
C PRO A 177 5.74 -7.20 -2.43
N THR A 178 5.72 -7.13 -1.11
CA THR A 178 6.72 -6.39 -0.31
C THR A 178 7.59 -7.30 0.53
N ALA A 179 7.81 -8.55 0.09
CA ALA A 179 8.46 -9.61 0.87
C ALA A 179 9.70 -9.16 1.66
N SER A 180 10.70 -8.57 1.00
CA SER A 180 11.92 -8.14 1.68
C SER A 180 11.74 -6.83 2.46
N THR A 181 10.98 -5.85 1.93
CA THR A 181 10.87 -4.51 2.53
C THR A 181 9.95 -4.49 3.74
N ALA A 182 8.87 -5.27 3.73
CA ALA A 182 7.99 -5.47 4.88
C ALA A 182 8.72 -6.19 6.02
N GLN A 183 9.54 -7.18 5.70
CA GLN A 183 10.40 -7.82 6.70
C GLN A 183 11.42 -6.85 7.33
N ILE A 184 12.01 -5.95 6.52
CA ILE A 184 12.94 -4.93 7.05
C ILE A 184 12.22 -3.98 8.01
N LEU A 185 10.98 -3.60 7.72
CA LEU A 185 10.19 -2.70 8.57
C LEU A 185 9.41 -3.42 9.68
N GLY A 186 9.40 -4.75 9.69
CA GLY A 186 8.65 -5.56 10.67
C GLY A 186 7.13 -5.54 10.46
N ASN A 187 6.67 -5.32 9.23
CA ASN A 187 5.26 -5.28 8.85
C ASN A 187 4.81 -6.58 8.16
N ASN A 188 3.50 -6.82 8.12
CA ASN A 188 2.90 -7.81 7.22
C ASN A 188 3.00 -7.36 5.75
N GLU A 189 3.03 -8.33 4.85
CA GLU A 189 3.27 -8.08 3.44
C GLU A 189 2.07 -7.43 2.76
N SER A 190 2.35 -6.41 1.94
CA SER A 190 1.42 -5.79 1.00
C SER A 190 0.03 -5.49 1.62
N VAL A 191 -1.02 -5.93 0.93
CA VAL A 191 -2.43 -5.87 1.34
C VAL A 191 -2.92 -7.19 1.94
N GLU A 192 -2.02 -8.12 2.26
CA GLU A 192 -2.39 -9.47 2.64
C GLU A 192 -2.84 -9.51 4.11
N PRO A 193 -3.78 -10.42 4.47
CA PRO A 193 -4.02 -10.77 5.86
C PRO A 193 -2.80 -11.50 6.45
N TYR A 194 -2.73 -11.61 7.78
CA TYR A 194 -1.74 -12.50 8.39
C TYR A 194 -2.02 -13.94 7.98
N THR A 195 -1.04 -14.57 7.32
CA THR A 195 -1.15 -15.97 6.87
C THR A 195 -1.09 -16.94 8.05
N SER A 196 -0.37 -16.56 9.11
CA SER A 196 -0.25 -17.32 10.35
C SER A 196 0.19 -16.40 11.49
N ASN A 197 -0.28 -16.67 12.72
CA ASN A 197 0.25 -16.00 13.91
C ASN A 197 1.62 -16.54 14.34
N ILE A 198 2.07 -17.67 13.80
CA ILE A 198 3.44 -18.16 13.97
C ILE A 198 3.96 -18.79 12.69
N TYR A 199 5.12 -18.35 12.22
CA TYR A 199 5.78 -18.95 11.08
C TYR A 199 7.24 -19.29 11.39
N THR A 200 7.71 -20.39 10.83
CA THR A 200 9.08 -20.86 11.02
C THR A 200 9.99 -20.22 9.99
N ARG A 201 10.98 -19.45 10.46
CA ARG A 201 12.03 -18.88 9.65
C ARG A 201 13.28 -19.75 9.71
N ARG A 202 13.68 -20.29 8.58
CA ARG A 202 14.95 -21.01 8.43
C ARG A 202 16.06 -20.02 8.07
N VAL A 203 17.11 -19.97 8.88
CA VAL A 203 18.36 -19.24 8.60
C VAL A 203 19.55 -20.19 8.75
N LEU A 204 20.74 -19.75 8.32
CA LEU A 204 21.96 -20.57 8.40
C LEU A 204 22.29 -21.05 9.83
N SER A 205 21.87 -20.31 10.86
CA SER A 205 22.08 -20.65 12.27
C SER A 205 20.98 -21.52 12.90
N GLY A 206 19.94 -21.91 12.15
CA GLY A 206 18.86 -22.76 12.65
C GLY A 206 17.46 -22.30 12.23
N GLU A 207 16.45 -22.91 12.84
CA GLU A 207 15.04 -22.53 12.68
C GLU A 207 14.59 -21.65 13.84
N PHE A 208 13.99 -20.50 13.53
CA PHE A 208 13.46 -19.56 14.52
C PHE A 208 11.98 -19.38 14.28
N PHE A 209 11.17 -19.41 15.34
CA PHE A 209 9.77 -19.05 15.26
C PHE A 209 9.64 -17.53 15.25
N VAL A 210 8.98 -17.00 14.24
CA VAL A 210 8.53 -15.61 14.20
C VAL A 210 7.04 -15.61 14.51
N VAL A 211 6.67 -14.91 15.56
CA VAL A 211 5.28 -14.83 16.04
C VAL A 211 4.74 -13.46 15.69
N ASN A 212 3.43 -13.36 15.42
CA ASN A 212 2.73 -12.09 15.30
C ASN A 212 2.92 -11.27 16.60
N GLN A 213 3.71 -10.20 16.51
CA GLN A 213 4.08 -9.41 17.68
C GLN A 213 2.87 -8.72 18.31
N HIS A 214 1.84 -8.38 17.53
CA HIS A 214 0.61 -7.79 18.05
C HIS A 214 -0.13 -8.79 18.94
N LEU A 215 -0.26 -10.03 18.49
CA LEU A 215 -0.88 -11.09 19.28
C LEU A 215 -0.10 -11.38 20.57
N ILE A 216 1.23 -11.41 20.53
CA ILE A 216 2.06 -11.58 21.74
C ILE A 216 1.76 -10.46 22.73
N ASN A 217 1.74 -9.21 22.26
CA ASN A 217 1.51 -8.07 23.13
C ASN A 217 0.13 -8.17 23.79
N ASP A 218 -0.91 -8.54 23.03
CA ASP A 218 -2.27 -8.72 23.54
C ASP A 218 -2.37 -9.85 24.57
N LEU A 219 -1.80 -11.02 24.27
CA LEU A 219 -1.82 -12.15 25.20
C LEU A 219 -0.99 -11.85 26.46
N THR A 220 0.08 -11.07 26.34
CA THR A 220 0.89 -10.63 27.48
C THR A 220 0.11 -9.65 28.36
N GLU A 221 -0.56 -8.66 27.78
CA GLU A 221 -1.42 -7.71 28.50
C GLU A 221 -2.58 -8.42 29.23
N LEU A 222 -3.07 -9.54 28.66
CA LEU A 222 -4.10 -10.38 29.28
C LEU A 222 -3.55 -11.41 30.29
N ASN A 223 -2.23 -11.46 30.52
CA ASN A 223 -1.55 -12.49 31.31
C ASN A 223 -1.85 -13.93 30.84
N LEU A 224 -2.03 -14.11 29.53
CA LEU A 224 -2.28 -15.40 28.87
C LEU A 224 -1.03 -15.94 28.15
N TRP A 225 0.04 -15.15 28.06
CA TRP A 225 1.24 -15.55 27.35
C TRP A 225 2.20 -16.36 28.25
N ASP A 226 2.31 -17.66 27.96
CA ASP A 226 3.27 -18.58 28.55
C ASP A 226 3.74 -19.63 27.53
N ASP A 227 4.65 -20.53 27.95
CA ASP A 227 5.15 -21.61 27.10
C ASP A 227 4.02 -22.59 26.67
N VAL A 228 2.96 -22.74 27.47
CA VAL A 228 1.82 -23.60 27.13
C VAL A 228 1.02 -22.99 25.99
N MET A 229 0.68 -21.70 26.07
CA MET A 229 -0.01 -20.92 25.04
C MET A 229 0.79 -20.93 23.74
N LYS A 230 2.10 -20.68 23.81
CA LYS A 230 2.99 -20.75 22.63
C LYS A 230 2.91 -22.12 21.96
N ASN A 231 3.01 -23.21 22.73
CA ASN A 231 2.94 -24.57 22.20
C ASN A 231 1.54 -24.91 21.64
N GLN A 232 0.47 -24.37 22.22
CA GLN A 232 -0.89 -24.50 21.68
C GLN A 232 -1.06 -23.77 20.34
N ILE A 233 -0.50 -22.57 20.19
CA ILE A 233 -0.52 -21.85 18.90
C ILE A 233 0.25 -22.64 17.84
N ILE A 234 1.43 -23.19 18.20
CA ILE A 234 2.21 -24.04 17.30
C ILE A 234 1.43 -25.30 16.89
N SER A 235 0.81 -26.00 17.86
CA SER A 235 0.04 -27.23 17.56
C SER A 235 -1.22 -26.98 16.73
N ASN A 236 -1.74 -25.74 16.76
CA ASN A 236 -2.83 -25.27 15.90
C ASN A 236 -2.34 -24.59 14.62
N TYR A 237 -1.08 -24.82 14.21
CA TYR A 237 -0.49 -24.26 12.98
C TYR A 237 -0.61 -22.72 12.89
N GLY A 238 -0.52 -22.03 14.02
CA GLY A 238 -0.64 -20.58 14.12
C GLY A 238 -2.06 -20.04 14.25
N SER A 239 -3.08 -20.90 14.29
CA SER A 239 -4.44 -20.49 14.58
C SER A 239 -4.69 -20.36 16.09
N ILE A 240 -5.45 -19.34 16.47
CA ILE A 240 -5.89 -19.10 17.86
C ILE A 240 -7.37 -19.45 18.10
N GLN A 241 -8.11 -19.81 17.05
CA GLN A 241 -9.58 -19.98 17.11
C GLN A 241 -10.01 -21.06 18.11
N ASN A 242 -9.30 -22.18 18.09
CA ASN A 242 -9.63 -23.37 18.88
C ASN A 242 -8.95 -23.43 20.24
N ILE A 243 -8.20 -22.38 20.63
CA ILE A 243 -7.50 -22.35 21.91
C ILE A 243 -8.48 -21.86 23.00
N PRO A 244 -8.78 -22.69 24.01
CA PRO A 244 -9.60 -22.27 25.15
C PRO A 244 -8.88 -21.19 25.96
N GLY A 245 -9.63 -20.22 26.48
CA GLY A 245 -9.09 -19.14 27.32
C GLY A 245 -8.67 -17.88 26.57
N ILE A 246 -8.45 -17.94 25.24
CA ILE A 246 -8.32 -16.71 24.43
C ILE A 246 -9.72 -16.10 24.24
N PRO A 247 -9.94 -14.83 24.60
CA PRO A 247 -11.23 -14.16 24.40
C PRO A 247 -11.62 -14.05 22.91
N ASP A 248 -12.91 -14.16 22.60
CA ASP A 248 -13.41 -14.08 21.22
C ASP A 248 -13.04 -12.78 20.51
N LYS A 249 -12.94 -11.67 21.26
CA LYS A 249 -12.47 -10.38 20.73
C LYS A 249 -11.03 -10.40 20.20
N ILE A 250 -10.16 -11.28 20.72
CA ILE A 250 -8.79 -11.47 20.23
C ILE A 250 -8.79 -12.45 19.06
N LYS A 251 -9.65 -13.48 19.12
CA LYS A 251 -9.81 -14.43 18.01
C LYS A 251 -10.35 -13.78 16.75
N ALA A 252 -11.18 -12.74 16.88
CA ALA A 252 -11.73 -12.02 15.73
C ALA A 252 -10.69 -11.14 15.01
N ILE A 253 -9.57 -10.80 15.65
CA ILE A 253 -8.52 -9.91 15.13
C ILE A 253 -7.41 -10.75 14.48
#